data_AF-A0A645E2N8-F1
#
_entry.id   AF-A0A645E2N8-F1
#
_cell.length_a   1.000
_cell.length_b   1.000
_cell.length_c   1.000
_cell.angle_alpha   90.00
_cell.angle_beta   90.00
_cell.angle_gamma   90.00
#
_symmetry.space_group_name_H-M   'P 1'
#
loop_
_entity.id
_entity.type
_entity.pdbx_description
1 polymer ?
#
loop_
_entity_poly.entity_id
_entity_poly.type
_entity_poly.pdbx_seq_one_letter_code
_entity_poly.pdbx_strand_id
1 'polypeptide(L)'
;MKRQCVFAGTTNKSEFLKDDTGDRRYWPVNVTAEGRTKDVREDLPKEVDQIWAEAIYLWKELKEPLAPSKEQEALAKIEQEDHREISEKEGLILKYLDTLLPENWDDMDIYRRRNFLQGVDVLEGTVKRDKVCAIEVWCECFEKNKADMKKSDSIEINNILNSLKGWSKNPKAKRFKEYGLQRFFERLN
;
A
#
# COMPACT_ATOMS: atom_id res chain seq x y z
N MET A 1 -22.35 -0.07 -16.79
CA MET A 1 -22.57 -1.52 -16.90
C MET A 1 -22.30 -2.13 -15.52
N LYS A 2 -23.21 -2.94 -14.95
CA LYS A 2 -22.98 -3.59 -13.64
C LYS A 2 -21.96 -4.71 -13.84
N ARG A 3 -20.97 -4.83 -12.95
CA ARG A 3 -20.04 -5.96 -12.95
C ARG A 3 -20.82 -7.21 -12.53
N GLN A 4 -20.83 -8.24 -13.35
CA GLN A 4 -21.58 -9.49 -13.12
C GLN A 4 -20.68 -10.73 -13.13
N CYS A 5 -19.36 -10.54 -13.12
CA CYS A 5 -18.39 -11.63 -13.19
C CYS A 5 -17.53 -11.62 -11.93
N VAL A 6 -17.25 -12.81 -11.42
CA VAL A 6 -16.31 -13.08 -10.34
C VAL A 6 -15.17 -13.89 -10.93
N PHE A 7 -13.94 -13.54 -10.58
CA PHE A 7 -12.75 -14.28 -10.97
C PHE A 7 -12.14 -14.93 -9.73
N ALA A 8 -11.66 -16.16 -9.89
CA ALA A 8 -10.90 -16.87 -8.87
C ALA A 8 -9.57 -17.30 -9.47
N GLY A 9 -8.52 -17.26 -8.66
CA GLY A 9 -7.17 -17.67 -9.02
C GLY A 9 -6.44 -18.18 -7.78
N THR A 10 -5.37 -18.94 -8.01
CA THR A 10 -4.50 -19.43 -6.94
C THR A 10 -3.07 -18.97 -7.17
N THR A 11 -2.34 -18.77 -6.09
CA THR A 11 -0.93 -18.40 -6.11
C THR A 11 -0.24 -19.05 -4.93
N ASN A 12 1.02 -19.45 -5.11
CA ASN A 12 1.88 -19.93 -4.02
C ASN A 12 2.65 -18.79 -3.35
N LYS A 13 2.57 -17.56 -3.88
CA LYS A 13 3.17 -16.38 -3.25
C LYS A 13 2.21 -15.85 -2.19
N SER A 14 2.71 -15.63 -0.99
CA SER A 14 1.96 -14.93 0.06
C SER A 14 1.74 -13.47 -0.32
N GLU A 15 2.73 -12.80 -0.89
CA GLU A 15 2.62 -11.40 -1.32
C GLU A 15 2.33 -11.33 -2.83
N PHE A 16 1.15 -10.81 -3.20
CA PHE A 16 0.72 -10.73 -4.61
C PHE A 16 -0.14 -9.51 -4.95
N LEU A 17 -0.61 -8.78 -3.93
CA LEU A 17 -1.34 -7.53 -4.09
C LEU A 17 -0.34 -6.38 -4.27
N LYS A 18 -0.40 -5.68 -5.41
CA LYS A 18 0.57 -4.64 -5.82
C LYS A 18 0.01 -3.22 -5.91
N ASP A 19 -1.29 -3.05 -6.14
CA ASP A 19 -1.97 -1.76 -6.34
C ASP A 19 -3.11 -1.59 -5.33
N ASP A 20 -2.91 -0.71 -4.36
CA ASP A 20 -3.86 -0.35 -3.30
C ASP A 20 -5.29 -0.04 -3.82
N THR A 21 -5.44 0.57 -5.02
CA THR A 21 -6.77 0.89 -5.56
C THR A 21 -7.47 -0.29 -6.25
N GLY A 22 -6.67 -1.23 -6.76
CA GLY A 22 -7.08 -2.46 -7.42
C GLY A 22 -7.38 -3.58 -6.42
N ASP A 23 -6.48 -3.70 -5.45
CA ASP A 23 -6.29 -4.85 -4.57
C ASP A 23 -7.41 -5.05 -3.57
N ARG A 24 -8.10 -3.97 -3.17
CA ARG A 24 -9.30 -4.01 -2.32
C ARG A 24 -10.45 -4.88 -2.86
N ARG A 25 -10.37 -5.34 -4.12
CA ARG A 25 -11.36 -6.22 -4.77
C ARG A 25 -10.98 -7.70 -4.72
N TYR A 26 -9.80 -8.03 -4.22
CA TYR A 26 -9.42 -9.40 -3.95
C TYR A 26 -9.82 -9.76 -2.52
N TRP A 27 -10.33 -10.97 -2.35
CA TRP A 27 -10.55 -11.59 -1.04
C TRP A 27 -9.61 -12.78 -0.94
N PRO A 28 -8.37 -12.58 -0.44
CA PRO A 28 -7.45 -13.68 -0.23
C PRO A 28 -8.05 -14.69 0.74
N VAL A 29 -7.85 -15.97 0.45
CA VAL A 29 -8.21 -17.07 1.35
C VAL A 29 -6.99 -17.97 1.46
N ASN A 30 -6.39 -18.01 2.64
CA ASN A 30 -5.28 -18.90 2.92
C ASN A 30 -5.77 -20.35 3.04
N VAL A 31 -5.22 -21.24 2.21
CA VAL A 31 -5.61 -22.66 2.18
C VAL A 31 -4.44 -23.53 2.63
N THR A 32 -4.59 -24.20 3.78
CA THR A 32 -3.58 -25.12 4.32
C THR A 32 -3.84 -26.57 3.85
N ALA A 33 -2.79 -27.40 3.84
CA ALA A 33 -2.93 -28.84 3.57
C ALA A 33 -3.43 -29.61 4.80
N GLU A 34 -3.09 -29.12 5.99
CA GLU A 34 -3.48 -29.69 7.27
C GLU A 34 -5.01 -29.73 7.41
N GLY A 35 -5.56 -30.86 7.89
CA GLY A 35 -7.00 -31.01 8.15
C GLY A 35 -7.88 -31.27 6.92
N ARG A 36 -7.30 -31.44 5.72
CA ARG A 36 -8.08 -31.85 4.52
C ARG A 36 -8.53 -33.31 4.63
N THR A 37 -9.84 -33.53 4.53
CA THR A 37 -10.46 -34.87 4.58
C THR A 37 -11.06 -35.32 3.26
N LYS A 38 -11.16 -34.41 2.28
CA LYS A 38 -11.79 -34.65 0.98
C LYS A 38 -10.82 -34.42 -0.18
N ASP A 39 -10.96 -35.21 -1.23
CA ASP A 39 -10.25 -35.07 -2.50
C ASP A 39 -11.12 -34.38 -3.55
N VAL A 40 -10.57 -33.37 -4.21
CA VAL A 40 -11.31 -32.56 -5.20
C VAL A 40 -11.70 -33.35 -6.46
N ARG A 41 -10.95 -34.40 -6.83
CA ARG A 41 -11.26 -35.22 -8.01
C ARG A 41 -12.30 -36.28 -7.69
N GLU A 42 -12.24 -36.85 -6.49
CA GLU A 42 -13.11 -37.98 -6.11
C GLU A 42 -14.41 -37.54 -5.41
N ASP A 43 -14.36 -36.53 -4.53
CA ASP A 43 -15.49 -36.15 -3.68
C ASP A 43 -16.30 -35.01 -4.29
N LEU A 44 -15.64 -33.98 -4.83
CA LEU A 44 -16.33 -32.80 -5.37
C LEU A 44 -17.41 -33.15 -6.41
N PRO A 45 -17.19 -34.05 -7.39
CA PRO A 45 -18.23 -34.38 -8.37
C PRO A 45 -19.53 -34.92 -7.76
N LYS A 46 -19.47 -35.50 -6.56
CA LYS A 46 -20.63 -36.05 -5.84
C LYS A 46 -21.35 -35.00 -4.98
N GLU A 47 -20.68 -33.88 -4.70
CA GLU A 47 -21.15 -32.85 -3.76
C GLU A 47 -21.53 -31.53 -4.43
N VAL A 48 -21.21 -31.35 -5.71
CA VAL A 48 -21.52 -30.11 -6.48
C VAL A 48 -22.98 -29.70 -6.34
N ASP A 49 -23.91 -30.65 -6.49
CA ASP A 49 -25.35 -30.35 -6.41
C ASP A 49 -25.76 -29.87 -5.00
N GLN A 50 -25.18 -30.47 -3.96
CA GLN A 50 -25.42 -30.08 -2.57
C GLN A 50 -24.86 -28.68 -2.29
N ILE A 51 -23.63 -28.39 -2.73
CA ILE A 51 -23.01 -27.07 -2.57
C ILE A 51 -23.85 -25.98 -3.25
N TRP A 52 -24.35 -26.24 -4.46
CA TRP A 52 -25.24 -25.30 -5.16
C TRP A 52 -26.59 -25.15 -4.47
N ALA A 53 -27.17 -26.24 -3.94
CA ALA A 53 -28.41 -26.19 -3.19
C ALA A 53 -28.26 -25.30 -1.94
N GLU A 54 -27.16 -25.45 -1.19
CA GLU A 54 -26.85 -24.62 -0.03
C GLU A 54 -26.64 -23.15 -0.41
N ALA A 55 -25.86 -22.87 -1.47
CA ALA A 55 -25.64 -21.50 -1.94
C ALA A 55 -26.96 -20.80 -2.35
N ILE A 56 -27.84 -21.52 -3.07
CA ILE A 56 -29.15 -21.00 -3.46
C ILE A 56 -30.05 -20.79 -2.23
N TYR A 57 -30.03 -21.72 -1.27
CA TYR A 57 -30.81 -21.60 -0.05
C TYR A 57 -30.38 -20.38 0.78
N LEU A 58 -29.07 -20.19 0.99
CA LEU A 58 -28.52 -19.00 1.65
C LEU A 58 -28.98 -17.70 0.97
N TRP A 59 -28.90 -17.64 -0.36
CA TRP A 59 -29.28 -16.45 -1.11
C TRP A 59 -30.81 -16.21 -1.15
N LYS A 60 -31.61 -17.24 -1.44
CA LYS A 60 -33.06 -17.10 -1.65
C LYS A 60 -33.87 -17.16 -0.37
N GLU A 61 -33.55 -18.05 0.55
CA GLU A 61 -34.34 -18.27 1.76
C GLU A 61 -33.82 -17.44 2.92
N LEU A 62 -32.50 -17.51 3.20
CA LEU A 62 -31.89 -16.75 4.30
C LEU A 62 -31.59 -15.29 3.95
N LYS A 63 -31.70 -14.91 2.68
CA LYS A 63 -31.44 -13.55 2.17
C LYS A 63 -30.03 -13.06 2.50
N GLU A 64 -29.05 -13.96 2.44
CA GLU A 64 -27.64 -13.62 2.68
C GLU A 64 -27.22 -12.46 1.75
N PRO A 65 -26.67 -11.36 2.31
CA PRO A 65 -26.20 -10.25 1.50
C PRO A 65 -25.07 -10.65 0.55
N LEU A 66 -25.14 -10.20 -0.71
CA LEU A 66 -24.07 -10.42 -1.69
C LEU A 66 -22.89 -9.43 -1.55
N ALA A 67 -23.02 -8.47 -0.64
CA ALA A 67 -21.98 -7.51 -0.30
C ALA A 67 -21.57 -7.75 1.17
N PRO A 68 -20.26 -7.70 1.47
CA PRO A 68 -19.80 -7.87 2.84
C PRO A 68 -20.38 -6.79 3.77
N SER A 69 -20.62 -7.17 5.03
CA SER A 69 -20.90 -6.23 6.11
C SER A 69 -19.66 -5.37 6.41
N LYS A 70 -19.83 -4.27 7.15
CA LYS A 70 -18.70 -3.43 7.58
C LYS A 70 -17.63 -4.20 8.37
N GLU A 71 -18.07 -5.18 9.15
CA GLU A 71 -17.17 -6.04 9.93
C GLU A 71 -16.39 -6.99 9.01
N GLN A 72 -17.07 -7.60 8.03
CA GLN A 72 -16.42 -8.43 7.02
C GLN A 72 -15.46 -7.62 6.14
N GLU A 73 -15.80 -6.38 5.79
CA GLU A 73 -14.90 -5.47 5.07
C GLU A 73 -13.65 -5.13 5.89
N ALA A 74 -13.80 -4.91 7.20
CA ALA A 74 -12.67 -4.65 8.08
C ALA A 74 -11.73 -5.87 8.19
N LEU A 75 -12.29 -7.08 8.30
CA LEU A 75 -11.53 -8.33 8.30
C LEU A 75 -10.83 -8.55 6.95
N ALA A 76 -11.54 -8.36 5.84
CA ALA A 76 -10.98 -8.46 4.51
C ALA A 76 -9.83 -7.47 4.30
N LYS A 77 -9.92 -6.27 4.87
CA LYS A 77 -8.84 -5.29 4.81
C LYS A 77 -7.58 -5.76 5.53
N ILE A 78 -7.72 -6.39 6.71
CA ILE A 78 -6.56 -6.95 7.43
C ILE A 78 -5.86 -7.99 6.57
N GLU A 79 -6.63 -8.95 6.02
CA GLU A 79 -6.09 -10.00 5.15
C GLU A 79 -5.44 -9.41 3.89
N GLN A 80 -6.06 -8.40 3.27
CA GLN A 80 -5.50 -7.71 2.10
C GLN A 80 -4.15 -7.04 2.39
N GLU A 81 -3.98 -6.43 3.56
CA GLU A 81 -2.71 -5.83 3.97
C GLU A 81 -1.63 -6.91 4.18
N ASP A 82 -1.97 -8.06 4.75
CA ASP A 82 -1.03 -9.16 4.97
C ASP A 82 -0.54 -9.81 3.66
N HIS A 83 -1.32 -9.69 2.58
CA HIS A 83 -0.98 -10.18 1.24
C HIS A 83 -0.40 -9.10 0.30
N ARG A 84 -0.18 -7.89 0.81
CA ARG A 84 0.39 -6.76 0.07
C ARG A 84 1.90 -6.92 -0.12
N GLU A 85 2.35 -6.75 -1.35
CA GLU A 85 3.77 -6.71 -1.68
C GLU A 85 4.38 -5.38 -1.22
N ILE A 86 5.35 -5.46 -0.32
CA ILE A 86 6.13 -4.28 0.09
C ILE A 86 7.17 -4.02 -0.99
N SER A 87 6.98 -2.95 -1.76
CA SER A 87 7.95 -2.58 -2.80
C SER A 87 9.29 -2.14 -2.18
N GLU A 88 10.41 -2.41 -2.86
CA GLU A 88 11.74 -1.92 -2.43
C GLU A 88 11.75 -0.39 -2.21
N LYS A 89 11.01 0.33 -3.06
CA LYS A 89 10.82 1.79 -2.95
C LYS A 89 10.14 2.20 -1.65
N GLU A 90 9.16 1.43 -1.18
CA GLU A 90 8.48 1.70 0.08
C GLU A 90 9.43 1.59 1.27
N GLY A 91 10.26 0.55 1.30
CA GLY A 91 11.29 0.40 2.33
C GLY A 91 12.29 1.56 2.34
N LEU A 92 12.73 2.00 1.16
CA LEU A 92 13.61 3.18 1.03
C LEU A 92 12.93 4.46 1.51
N ILE A 93 11.66 4.67 1.12
CA ILE A 93 10.88 5.85 1.54
C ILE A 93 10.67 5.83 3.06
N LEU A 94 10.32 4.69 3.66
CA LEU A 94 10.15 4.58 5.11
C LEU A 94 11.44 4.96 5.86
N LYS A 95 12.57 4.37 5.47
CA LYS A 95 13.88 4.74 6.03
C LYS A 95 14.14 6.24 5.86
N TYR A 96 13.90 6.79 4.67
CA TYR A 96 14.05 8.21 4.41
C TYR A 96 13.21 9.05 5.37
N LEU A 97 11.91 8.75 5.51
CA LEU A 97 10.97 9.49 6.34
C LEU A 97 11.30 9.43 7.84
N ASP A 98 11.82 8.31 8.32
CA ASP A 98 12.17 8.09 9.73
C ASP A 98 13.58 8.56 10.11
N THR A 99 14.43 8.86 9.12
CA THR A 99 15.74 9.47 9.36
C THR A 99 15.57 10.83 10.05
N LEU A 100 16.22 10.98 11.21
CA LEU A 100 16.29 12.26 11.91
C LEU A 100 17.17 13.23 11.12
N LEU A 101 16.74 14.47 11.04
CA LEU A 101 17.34 15.52 10.23
C LEU A 101 18.06 16.53 11.13
N PRO A 102 19.14 17.17 10.65
CA PRO A 102 19.79 18.23 11.40
C PRO A 102 18.88 19.47 11.50
N GLU A 103 19.07 20.30 12.51
CA GLU A 103 18.20 21.47 12.76
C GLU A 103 18.15 22.46 11.59
N ASN A 104 19.25 22.58 10.83
CA ASN A 104 19.37 23.47 9.69
C ASN A 104 18.93 22.81 8.35
N TRP A 105 18.19 21.69 8.39
CA TRP A 105 17.78 20.96 7.18
C TRP A 105 17.06 21.83 6.14
N ASP A 106 16.15 22.70 6.59
CA ASP A 106 15.38 23.59 5.72
C ASP A 106 16.25 24.65 5.02
N ASP A 107 17.50 24.84 5.47
CA ASP A 107 18.47 25.75 4.85
C ASP A 107 19.47 25.07 3.90
N MET A 108 19.55 23.74 3.93
CA MET A 108 20.46 22.97 3.10
C MET A 108 19.95 22.84 1.66
N ASP A 109 20.86 22.98 0.70
CA ASP A 109 20.61 22.64 -0.70
C ASP A 109 20.53 21.11 -0.90
N ILE A 110 20.13 20.70 -2.10
CA ILE A 110 20.00 19.29 -2.46
C ILE A 110 21.29 18.48 -2.30
N TYR A 111 22.46 19.08 -2.54
CA TYR A 111 23.74 18.38 -2.46
C TYR A 111 24.06 18.02 -1.01
N ARG A 112 23.96 18.98 -0.10
CA ARG A 112 24.20 18.74 1.33
C ARG A 112 23.16 17.78 1.92
N ARG A 113 21.90 17.89 1.51
CA ARG A 113 20.84 16.96 1.95
C ARG A 113 21.15 15.52 1.57
N ARG A 114 21.58 15.26 0.33
CA ARG A 114 21.97 13.92 -0.12
C ARG A 114 23.18 13.38 0.64
N ASN A 115 24.22 14.19 0.82
CA ASN A 115 25.41 13.77 1.57
C ASN A 115 25.07 13.35 3.01
N PHE A 116 24.19 14.09 3.67
CA PHE A 116 23.70 13.71 5.00
C PHE A 116 22.95 12.37 4.99
N LEU A 117 22.00 12.19 4.06
CA LEU A 117 21.19 10.96 3.97
C LEU A 117 22.03 9.71 3.64
N GLN A 118 23.16 9.89 2.96
CA GLN A 118 24.14 8.83 2.69
C GLN A 118 25.06 8.52 3.88
N GLY A 119 25.01 9.31 4.96
CA GLY A 119 25.89 9.19 6.12
C GLY A 119 27.33 9.66 5.85
N VAL A 120 27.53 10.49 4.82
CA VAL A 120 28.85 11.08 4.49
C VAL A 120 29.10 12.35 5.32
N ASP A 121 28.04 13.03 5.75
CA ASP A 121 28.14 14.21 6.62
C ASP A 121 28.34 13.81 8.09
N VAL A 122 28.97 14.69 8.88
CA VAL A 122 29.24 14.49 10.32
C VAL A 122 28.18 15.14 11.22
N LEU A 123 27.20 15.82 10.62
CA LEU A 123 26.08 16.43 11.34
C LEU A 123 25.22 15.36 12.02
N GLU A 124 24.70 15.68 13.20
CA GLU A 124 23.76 14.82 13.92
C GLU A 124 22.30 15.19 13.56
N GLY A 125 21.48 14.17 13.33
CA GLY A 125 20.05 14.34 13.10
C GLY A 125 19.26 14.30 14.40
N THR A 126 18.52 15.38 14.70
CA THR A 126 17.70 15.50 15.93
C THR A 126 16.22 15.76 15.64
N VAL A 127 15.90 16.28 14.46
CA VAL A 127 14.56 16.73 14.09
C VAL A 127 13.84 15.65 13.28
N LYS A 128 12.62 15.29 13.69
CA LYS A 128 11.78 14.38 12.89
C LYS A 128 11.21 15.11 11.70
N ARG A 129 11.20 14.46 10.53
CA ARG A 129 10.49 14.96 9.35
C ARG A 129 8.98 14.95 9.60
N ASP A 130 8.38 16.12 9.50
CA ASP A 130 6.96 16.38 9.74
C ASP A 130 6.16 16.53 8.43
N LYS A 131 6.84 16.85 7.33
CA LYS A 131 6.24 17.10 6.01
C LYS A 131 7.10 16.50 4.90
N VAL A 132 6.47 16.01 3.84
CA VAL A 132 7.18 15.46 2.67
C VAL A 132 6.36 15.62 1.39
N CYS A 133 6.99 15.86 0.25
CA CYS A 133 6.33 15.82 -1.05
C CYS A 133 6.98 14.80 -2.01
N ALA A 134 6.25 14.41 -3.07
CA ALA A 134 6.73 13.36 -3.98
C ALA A 134 8.04 13.71 -4.71
N ILE A 135 8.23 14.98 -5.08
CA ILE A 135 9.46 15.42 -5.76
C ILE A 135 10.65 15.47 -4.79
N GLU A 136 10.41 15.76 -3.51
CA GLU A 136 11.43 15.69 -2.47
C GLU A 136 11.91 14.24 -2.30
N VAL A 137 11.00 13.27 -2.19
CA VAL A 137 11.36 11.84 -2.17
C VAL A 137 12.15 11.46 -3.43
N TRP A 138 11.69 11.87 -4.61
CA TRP A 138 12.39 11.55 -5.86
C TRP A 138 13.83 12.09 -5.89
N CYS A 139 14.02 13.34 -5.46
CA CYS A 139 15.33 13.99 -5.52
C CYS A 139 16.24 13.55 -4.38
N GLU A 140 15.72 13.34 -3.18
CA GLU A 140 16.52 13.12 -1.96
C GLU A 140 16.65 11.63 -1.65
N CYS A 141 15.53 10.89 -1.62
CA CYS A 141 15.53 9.46 -1.30
C CYS A 141 16.04 8.59 -2.46
N PHE A 142 15.67 8.93 -3.70
CA PHE A 142 16.07 8.15 -4.88
C PHE A 142 17.25 8.77 -5.64
N GLU A 143 17.74 9.92 -5.18
CA GLU A 143 18.91 10.63 -5.73
C GLU A 143 18.78 11.02 -7.21
N LYS A 144 17.56 11.09 -7.73
CA LYS A 144 17.32 11.37 -9.16
C LYS A 144 17.24 12.86 -9.45
N ASN A 145 17.43 13.25 -10.71
CA ASN A 145 17.28 14.65 -11.08
C ASN A 145 15.81 15.03 -11.15
N LYS A 146 15.50 16.27 -10.75
CA LYS A 146 14.14 16.84 -10.79
C LYS A 146 13.51 16.76 -12.18
N ALA A 147 14.30 16.98 -13.23
CA ALA A 147 13.83 16.99 -14.61
C ALA A 147 13.42 15.60 -15.13
N ASP A 148 13.93 14.53 -14.51
CA ASP A 148 13.69 13.15 -14.95
C ASP A 148 12.37 12.57 -14.42
N MET A 149 11.71 13.28 -13.50
CA MET A 149 10.50 12.79 -12.84
C MET A 149 9.31 12.80 -13.80
N LYS A 150 8.71 11.62 -14.03
CA LYS A 150 7.48 11.48 -14.80
C LYS A 150 6.26 11.53 -13.88
N LYS A 151 5.09 11.74 -14.50
CA LYS A 151 3.81 11.69 -13.79
C LYS A 151 3.58 10.33 -13.11
N SER A 152 4.01 9.23 -13.74
CA SER A 152 3.92 7.88 -13.18
C SER A 152 4.73 7.74 -11.89
N ASP A 153 5.95 8.28 -11.85
CA ASP A 153 6.80 8.23 -10.66
C ASP A 153 6.16 8.99 -9.49
N SER A 154 5.55 10.15 -9.79
CA SER A 154 4.79 10.91 -8.79
C SER A 154 3.61 10.13 -8.24
N ILE A 155 2.85 9.46 -9.10
CA ILE A 155 1.68 8.67 -8.70
C ILE A 155 2.13 7.52 -7.80
N GLU A 156 3.18 6.79 -8.20
CA GLU A 156 3.74 5.69 -7.43
C GLU A 156 4.20 6.12 -6.03
N ILE A 157 5.00 7.19 -5.93
CA ILE A 157 5.45 7.72 -4.64
C ILE A 157 4.26 8.16 -3.78
N ASN A 158 3.27 8.84 -4.36
CA ASN A 158 2.09 9.28 -3.62
C ASN A 158 1.24 8.08 -3.13
N ASN A 159 1.15 7.00 -3.90
CA ASN A 159 0.44 5.80 -3.49
C ASN A 159 1.14 5.13 -2.31
N ILE A 160 2.47 5.02 -2.35
CA ILE A 160 3.26 4.54 -1.22
C ILE A 160 2.98 5.42 0.01
N LEU A 161 3.15 6.75 -0.09
CA LEU A 161 2.92 7.67 1.02
C LEU A 161 1.49 7.60 1.61
N ASN A 162 0.47 7.36 0.78
CA ASN A 162 -0.91 7.18 1.25
C ASN A 162 -1.12 5.88 2.05
N SER A 163 -0.37 4.83 1.73
CA SER A 163 -0.46 3.54 2.44
C SER A 163 0.29 3.53 3.78
N LEU A 164 1.21 4.48 4.00
CA LEU A 164 2.02 4.52 5.22
C LEU A 164 1.19 4.95 6.44
N LYS A 165 1.24 4.12 7.49
CA LYS A 165 0.67 4.48 8.80
C LYS A 165 1.42 5.70 9.38
N GLY A 166 0.67 6.64 9.96
CA GLY A 166 1.23 7.84 10.56
C GLY A 166 1.52 8.98 9.58
N TRP A 167 1.12 8.86 8.31
CA TRP A 167 1.18 9.94 7.32
C TRP A 167 -0.20 10.21 6.73
N SER A 168 -0.48 11.48 6.43
CA SER A 168 -1.74 11.88 5.81
C SER A 168 -1.53 12.97 4.78
N LYS A 169 -2.26 12.87 3.67
CA LYS A 169 -2.20 13.83 2.59
C LYS A 169 -2.88 15.14 2.98
N ASN A 170 -2.16 16.25 2.90
CA ASN A 170 -2.76 17.56 3.15
C ASN A 170 -3.59 18.01 1.92
N PRO A 171 -4.82 18.52 2.11
CA PRO A 171 -5.65 19.01 1.00
C PRO A 171 -5.09 20.29 0.35
N LYS A 172 -4.30 21.07 1.09
CA LYS A 172 -3.68 22.30 0.62
C LYS A 172 -2.28 22.00 0.06
N ALA A 173 -1.84 22.85 -0.87
CA ALA A 173 -0.45 22.86 -1.31
C ALA A 173 0.39 23.77 -0.41
N LYS A 174 1.67 23.44 -0.25
CA LYS A 174 2.65 24.23 0.51
C LYS A 174 3.86 24.50 -0.35
N ARG A 175 4.52 25.64 -0.14
CA ARG A 175 5.77 25.96 -0.82
C ARG A 175 6.94 25.33 -0.07
N PHE A 176 7.71 24.52 -0.77
CA PHE A 176 8.99 23.95 -0.34
C PHE A 176 10.12 24.79 -0.96
N LYS A 177 11.18 25.07 -0.19
CA LYS A 177 12.29 25.95 -0.63
C LYS A 177 12.91 25.47 -1.95
N GLU A 178 13.30 24.19 -2.01
CA GLU A 178 13.95 23.59 -3.18
C GLU A 178 12.95 23.17 -4.30
N TYR A 179 11.68 23.00 -3.96
CA TYR A 179 10.70 22.33 -4.85
C TYR A 179 9.51 23.18 -5.28
N GLY A 180 9.37 24.40 -4.76
CA GLY A 180 8.25 25.28 -5.07
C GLY A 180 6.93 24.78 -4.48
N LEU A 181 5.80 25.16 -5.10
CA LEU A 181 4.47 24.80 -4.61
C LEU A 181 4.15 23.33 -4.89
N GLN A 182 3.99 22.52 -3.84
CA GLN A 182 3.76 21.09 -3.94
C GLN A 182 2.56 20.64 -3.10
N ARG A 183 1.87 19.59 -3.57
CA ARG A 183 1.00 18.77 -2.70
C ARG A 183 1.90 17.89 -1.85
N PHE A 184 1.53 17.70 -0.59
CA PHE A 184 2.42 17.10 0.39
C PHE A 184 1.65 16.26 1.40
N PHE A 185 2.40 15.45 2.13
CA PHE A 185 1.94 14.64 3.24
C PHE A 185 2.52 15.20 4.54
N GLU A 186 1.76 15.10 5.61
CA GLU A 186 2.16 15.48 6.96
C GLU A 186 2.17 14.24 7.85
N ARG A 187 3.15 14.18 8.75
CA ARG A 187 3.21 13.16 9.79
C ARG A 187 2.09 13.44 10.79
N LEU A 188 1.29 12.42 11.08
CA LEU A 188 0.26 12.46 12.11
C LEU A 188 0.99 12.42 13.46
N ASN A 189 0.77 13.46 14.27
CA ASN A 189 1.25 13.53 15.66
C ASN A 189 0.40 12.68 16.60
#